data_AF-A0A3D3XKV5-F1
#
_entry.id   AF-A0A3D3XKV5-F1
#
_cell.length_a   1.000
_cell.length_b   1.000
_cell.length_c   1.000
_cell.angle_alpha   90.00
_cell.angle_beta   90.00
_cell.angle_gamma   90.00
#
_symmetry.space_group_name_H-M   'P 1'
#
loop_
_entity.id
_entity.type
_entity.pdbx_description
1 polymer ?
#
loop_
_entity_poly.entity_id
_entity_poly.type
_entity_poly.pdbx_seq_one_letter_code
_entity_poly.pdbx_strand_id
1 'polypeptide(L)' 'MGMRPEEYWAAGDSPNGVAFASAARLRIIGISGIHAPEALAQAERVESSMRQISLHKLQDWFAR' A
#
# COMPACT_ATOMS: atom_id res chain seq x y z
N MET A 1 -7.75 -15.44 2.08
CA MET A 1 -7.06 -16.67 1.67
C MET A 1 -6.28 -17.28 2.85
N GLY A 2 -6.94 -17.58 3.98
CA GLY A 2 -6.31 -18.27 5.12
C GLY A 2 -5.21 -17.52 5.90
N MET A 3 -4.72 -16.37 5.43
CA MET A 3 -3.71 -15.55 6.12
C MET A 3 -4.36 -14.33 6.79
N ARG A 4 -3.61 -13.68 7.68
CA ARG A 4 -4.04 -12.47 8.39
C ARG A 4 -3.93 -11.24 7.49
N PRO A 5 -4.76 -10.19 7.70
CA PRO A 5 -4.71 -8.97 6.91
C PRO A 5 -3.31 -8.35 6.81
N GLU A 6 -2.56 -8.32 7.90
CA GLU A 6 -1.20 -7.78 7.96
C GLU A 6 -0.16 -8.57 7.14
N GLU A 7 -0.52 -9.76 6.65
CA GLU A 7 0.32 -10.61 5.80
C GLU A 7 0.06 -10.39 4.30
N TYR A 8 -0.81 -9.45 3.95
CA TYR A 8 -1.08 -9.04 2.57
C TYR A 8 -0.54 -7.64 2.28
N TRP A 9 0.04 -7.49 1.10
CA TRP A 9 0.19 -6.18 0.46
C TRP A 9 -1.04 -5.89 -0.38
N ALA A 10 -1.62 -4.72 -0.17
CA ALA A 10 -2.51 -4.07 -1.11
C ALA A 10 -1.78 -2.92 -1.80
N ALA A 11 -2.18 -2.59 -3.02
CA ALA A 11 -1.75 -1.39 -3.73
C ALA A 11 -2.99 -0.66 -4.24
N GLY A 12 -3.02 0.66 -4.08
CA GLY A 12 -4.16 1.48 -4.48
C GLY A 12 -3.79 2.94 -4.66
N ASP A 13 -4.54 3.65 -5.47
CA ASP A 13 -4.31 5.05 -5.82
C ASP A 13 -5.45 5.98 -5.36
N SER A 14 -6.58 5.42 -4.91
CA SER A 14 -7.71 6.20 -4.42
C SER A 14 -7.62 6.43 -2.89
N PRO A 15 -7.89 7.66 -2.40
CA PRO A 15 -7.91 7.95 -0.97
C PRO A 15 -8.86 7.04 -0.17
N ASN A 16 -10.05 6.80 -0.70
CA ASN A 16 -11.05 5.94 -0.04
C ASN A 16 -10.59 4.48 0.03
N GLY A 17 -9.98 3.96 -1.04
CA GLY A 17 -9.45 2.60 -1.06
C GLY A 17 -8.28 2.42 -0.09
N VAL A 18 -7.38 3.41 -0.04
CA VAL A 18 -6.27 3.44 0.93
C VAL A 18 -6.79 3.47 2.36
N ALA A 19 -7.76 4.35 2.65
CA ALA A 19 -8.33 4.47 3.98
C ALA A 19 -9.03 3.18 4.42
N PHE A 20 -9.80 2.57 3.53
CA PHE A 20 -10.47 1.30 3.78
C PHE A 20 -9.47 0.17 4.06
N ALA A 21 -8.43 0.03 3.23
CA ALA A 21 -7.41 -0.99 3.40
C ALA A 21 -6.64 -0.83 4.72
N SER A 22 -6.28 0.41 5.06
CA SER A 22 -5.62 0.76 6.33
C SER A 22 -6.51 0.42 7.53
N ALA A 23 -7.80 0.78 7.49
CA ALA A 23 -8.77 0.43 8.54
C ALA A 23 -8.98 -1.09 8.68
N ALA A 24 -8.86 -1.84 7.58
CA ALA A 24 -8.88 -3.30 7.55
C ALA A 24 -7.55 -3.95 8.00
N ARG A 25 -6.57 -3.16 8.43
CA ARG A 25 -5.23 -3.59 8.86
C ARG A 25 -4.42 -4.28 7.77
N LEU A 26 -4.75 -4.03 6.50
CA LEU A 26 -3.90 -4.43 5.38
C LEU A 26 -2.69 -3.50 5.32
N ARG A 27 -1.56 -4.05 4.89
CA ARG A 27 -0.39 -3.24 4.53
C ARG A 27 -0.65 -2.65 3.15
N ILE A 28 -0.85 -1.34 3.07
CA ILE A 28 -1.28 -0.66 1.85
C ILE A 28 -0.18 0.26 1.31
N ILE A 29 0.12 0.12 0.02
CA ILE A 29 1.00 1.00 -0.74
C ILE A 29 0.13 1.94 -1.57
N GLY A 30 0.22 3.23 -1.29
CA GLY A 30 -0.38 4.29 -2.09
C GLY A 30 0.41 4.54 -3.37
N ILE A 31 -0.26 4.66 -4.51
CA ILE A 31 0.38 5.02 -5.79
C ILE A 31 0.02 6.46 -6.16
N SER A 32 0.96 7.39 -5.98
CA SER A 32 0.76 8.81 -6.31
C SER A 32 0.96 9.05 -7.81
N GLY A 33 -0.09 8.76 -8.57
CA GLY A 33 -0.18 9.12 -10.00
C GLY A 33 -1.39 9.99 -10.32
N ILE A 34 -2.53 9.70 -9.69
CA ILE A 34 -3.79 10.44 -9.87
C ILE A 34 -4.00 11.44 -8.73
N HIS A 35 -3.78 10.98 -7.49
CA HIS A 35 -3.89 11.79 -6.29
C HIS A 35 -2.51 12.16 -5.75
N ALA A 36 -2.42 13.35 -5.15
CA ALA A 36 -1.20 13.79 -4.50
C ALA A 36 -0.88 12.88 -3.29
N PRO A 37 0.41 12.69 -2.94
CA PRO A 37 0.82 11.82 -1.84
C PRO A 37 0.11 12.07 -0.51
N GLU A 38 -0.23 13.33 -0.23
CA GLU A 38 -0.91 13.77 0.99
C GLU A 38 -2.32 13.18 1.11
N ALA A 39 -3.01 12.99 -0.02
CA ALA A 39 -4.32 12.35 -0.06
C ALA A 39 -4.24 10.83 0.22
N LEU A 40 -3.05 10.25 0.18
CA LEU A 40 -2.76 8.85 0.44
C LEU A 40 -2.01 8.65 1.78
N ALA A 41 -2.02 9.65 2.67
CA ALA A 41 -1.22 9.65 3.90
C ALA A 41 -1.52 8.50 4.88
N GLN A 42 -2.64 7.80 4.73
CA GLN A 42 -2.98 6.61 5.52
C GLN A 42 -2.34 5.32 4.99
N ALA A 43 -1.70 5.38 3.81
CA ALA A 43 -0.89 4.29 3.31
C ALA A 43 0.37 4.14 4.16
N GLU A 44 0.79 2.89 4.36
CA GLU A 44 2.05 2.60 5.03
C GLU A 44 3.23 3.17 4.23
N ARG A 45 3.08 3.19 2.91
CA ARG A 45 4.06 3.71 1.96
C ARG A 45 3.37 4.39 0.80
N VAL A 46 4.00 5.39 0.21
CA VAL A 46 3.56 6.00 -1.04
C VAL A 46 4.68 5.94 -2.06
N GLU A 47 4.39 5.40 -3.24
CA GLU A 47 5.30 5.32 -4.38
C GLU A 47 4.69 6.10 -5.55
N SER A 48 5.53 6.76 -6.36
CA SER A 48 5.04 7.55 -7.51
C SER A 48 4.56 6.69 -8.70
N SER A 49 4.88 5.41 -8.71
CA SER A 49 4.52 4.49 -9.79
C SER A 49 4.63 3.03 -9.36
N MET A 50 3.75 2.18 -9.90
CA MET A 50 3.85 0.72 -9.78
C MET A 50 5.18 0.17 -10.33
N ARG A 51 5.86 0.88 -11.23
CA ARG A 51 7.18 0.48 -11.76
C ARG A 51 8.28 0.45 -10.69
N GLN A 52 8.07 1.16 -9.58
CA GLN A 52 8.99 1.18 -8.44
C GLN A 52 8.75 0.02 -7.47
N ILE A 53 7.74 -0.81 -7.70
CA ILE A 53 7.39 -1.95 -6.85
C ILE A 53 7.90 -3.22 -7.51
N SER A 54 8.82 -3.89 -6.83
CA SER A 54 9.35 -5.21 -7.22
C SER A 54 9.07 -6.21 -6.11
N LEU A 55 9.04 -7.50 -6.46
CA LEU A 55 8.87 -8.57 -5.48
C LEU A 55 9.93 -8.51 -4.37
N HIS A 56 11.18 -8.19 -4.73
CA HIS A 56 12.26 -8.04 -3.77
C HIS A 56 11.99 -6.92 -2.76
N LYS A 57 11.54 -5.72 -3.22
CA LYS A 57 11.16 -4.63 -2.32
C LYS A 57 10.01 -5.04 -1.39
N LEU A 58 9.00 -5.75 -1.92
CA LEU A 58 7.87 -6.23 -1.11
C LEU A 58 8.30 -7.22 -0.02
N GLN A 59 9.26 -8.10 -0.33
CA GLN A 59 9.85 -9.03 0.65
C GLN A 59 10.65 -8.28 1.73
N ASP A 60 11.49 -7.32 1.32
CA ASP A 60 12.28 -6.50 2.25
C ASP A 60 11.39 -5.69 3.21
N TRP A 61 10.23 -5.23 2.74
CA TRP A 61 9.28 -4.52 3.58
C TRP A 61 8.52 -5.45 4.54
N PHE A 62 8.33 -6.72 4.21
CA PHE A 62 7.78 -7.71 5.14
C PHE A 62 8.75 -8.13 6.23
N ALA A 63 10.04 -8.15 5.93
CA ALA A 63 11.09 -8.53 6.88
C ALA A 63 11.37 -7.46 7.95
N ARG A 64 10.78 -6.27 7.82
CA ARG A 64 10.85 -5.15 8.77
C ARG A 64 9.56 -5.02 9.54
#